data_AF-A0A7S1SPL6-F1
#
_entry.id   AF-A0A7S1SPL6-F1
#
_cell.length_a   1.000
_cell.length_b   1.000
_cell.length_c   1.000
_cell.angle_alpha   90.00
_cell.angle_beta   90.00
_cell.angle_gamma   90.00
#
_symmetry.space_group_name_H-M   'P 1'
#
loop_
_entity.id
_entity.type
_entity.pdbx_description
1 polymer ?
#
loop_
_entity_poly.entity_id
_entity_poly.type
_entity_poly.pdbx_seq_one_letter_code
_entity_poly.pdbx_strand_id
1 'polypeptide(L)'
;QLEVDTGKSLQDVTPAATCVDLNRAGCALMEVVTGPELRSGEEAAAFVAQFQQLLRTIGTSDGNMEDGSLRVDVNVSVRRRADGESSRRVEVKNLNSTRSIARAVAYEAARHVDAMNEGGAVDAETRGFDAKAGSTFPLRDKEAKLDYRFMPEPDIPPVVLSAEEVEAMRASVPELPAAVALRLQRDFGLSEAQARHFTKE
;
A
#
# COMPACT_ATOMS: atom_id res chain seq x y z
N GLN A 1 2.74 -11.81 -1.14
CA GLN A 1 3.55 -12.66 -2.04
C GLN A 1 4.96 -12.10 -2.13
N LEU A 2 5.93 -12.92 -2.50
CA LEU A 2 7.28 -12.46 -2.81
C LEU A 2 7.37 -12.18 -4.30
N GLU A 3 8.00 -11.06 -4.66
CA GLU A 3 8.17 -10.63 -6.05
C GLU A 3 9.57 -10.06 -6.26
N VAL A 4 9.90 -9.76 -7.51
CA VAL A 4 11.15 -9.09 -7.90
C VAL A 4 10.82 -7.72 -8.49
N ASP A 5 11.55 -6.68 -8.06
CA ASP A 5 11.37 -5.33 -8.59
C ASP A 5 11.89 -5.23 -10.03
N THR A 6 11.30 -4.32 -10.78
CA THR A 6 11.72 -3.97 -12.14
C THR A 6 12.73 -2.82 -12.12
N GLY A 7 13.41 -2.62 -13.25
CA GLY A 7 14.21 -1.43 -13.49
C GLY A 7 13.38 -0.14 -13.56
N LYS A 8 14.07 1.00 -13.62
CA LYS A 8 13.49 2.35 -13.72
C LYS A 8 13.69 2.91 -15.13
N SER A 9 12.63 3.48 -15.70
CA SER A 9 12.72 4.27 -16.92
C SER A 9 12.99 5.74 -16.60
N LEU A 10 13.98 6.34 -17.26
CA LEU A 10 14.37 7.74 -17.14
C LEU A 10 14.18 8.43 -18.48
N GLN A 11 13.28 9.41 -18.53
CA GLN A 11 12.95 10.14 -19.78
C GLN A 11 13.72 11.46 -19.93
N ASP A 12 14.24 12.01 -18.82
CA ASP A 12 14.85 13.35 -18.81
C ASP A 12 16.37 13.33 -19.06
N VAL A 13 16.97 12.14 -19.19
CA VAL A 13 18.42 11.98 -19.39
C VAL A 13 18.81 12.23 -20.84
N THR A 14 17.95 11.90 -21.81
CA THR A 14 18.21 12.11 -23.23
C THR A 14 16.91 12.46 -23.95
N PRO A 15 16.81 13.61 -24.65
CA PRO A 15 15.54 14.10 -25.22
C PRO A 15 14.85 13.16 -26.22
N ALA A 16 15.59 12.23 -26.83
CA ALA A 16 15.11 11.34 -27.89
C ALA A 16 15.10 9.85 -27.50
N ALA A 17 15.39 9.51 -26.24
CA ALA A 17 15.48 8.13 -25.80
C ALA A 17 15.02 7.97 -24.35
N THR A 18 14.47 6.80 -24.04
CA THR A 18 14.27 6.39 -22.64
C THR A 18 15.52 5.64 -22.17
N CYS A 19 16.18 6.16 -21.14
CA CYS A 19 17.27 5.45 -20.49
C CYS A 19 16.69 4.46 -19.47
N VAL A 20 17.26 3.26 -19.42
CA VAL A 20 16.82 2.21 -18.49
C VAL A 20 17.91 2.01 -17.43
N ASP A 21 17.56 2.23 -16.17
CA ASP A 21 18.40 1.94 -15.02
C ASP A 21 17.97 0.60 -14.39
N LEU A 22 18.90 -0.35 -14.35
CA LEU A 22 18.68 -1.71 -13.83
C LEU A 22 19.23 -1.92 -12.42
N ASN A 23 19.74 -0.88 -11.75
CA ASN A 23 20.31 -1.01 -10.39
C ASN A 23 19.33 -1.62 -9.37
N ARG A 24 18.01 -1.45 -9.59
CA ARG A 24 16.95 -1.99 -8.73
C ARG A 24 16.34 -3.29 -9.25
N ALA A 25 16.66 -3.71 -10.48
CA ALA A 25 16.05 -4.89 -11.07
C ALA A 25 16.49 -6.15 -10.30
N GLY A 26 15.52 -6.97 -9.89
CA GLY A 26 15.79 -8.18 -9.09
C GLY A 26 15.85 -7.96 -7.58
N CYS A 27 15.66 -6.72 -7.09
CA CYS A 27 15.47 -6.49 -5.64
C CYS A 27 14.23 -7.26 -5.15
N ALA A 28 14.34 -7.92 -4.00
CA ALA A 28 13.23 -8.64 -3.41
C ALA A 28 12.13 -7.68 -2.94
N LEU A 29 10.89 -8.00 -3.29
CA LEU A 29 9.69 -7.29 -2.85
C LEU A 29 8.77 -8.23 -2.08
N MET A 30 8.05 -7.66 -1.12
CA MET A 30 6.93 -8.31 -0.47
C MET A 30 5.67 -7.53 -0.79
N GLU A 31 4.78 -8.12 -1.58
CA GLU A 31 3.46 -7.55 -1.84
C GLU A 31 2.47 -8.04 -0.78
N VAL A 32 1.79 -7.09 -0.13
CA VAL A 32 0.75 -7.36 0.86
C VAL A 32 -0.56 -6.79 0.35
N VAL A 33 -1.52 -7.68 0.07
CA VAL A 33 -2.87 -7.31 -0.38
C VAL A 33 -3.82 -7.43 0.79
N THR A 34 -4.57 -6.37 1.08
CA THR A 34 -5.55 -6.33 2.16
C THR A 34 -6.96 -6.69 1.66
N GLY A 35 -7.83 -7.07 2.61
CA GLY A 35 -9.27 -7.08 2.36
C GLY A 35 -9.85 -5.65 2.29
N PRO A 36 -11.04 -5.46 1.67
CA PRO A 36 -11.69 -4.15 1.52
C PRO A 36 -12.42 -3.70 2.80
N GLU A 37 -11.70 -3.71 3.93
CA GLU A 37 -12.26 -3.43 5.27
C GLU A 37 -12.17 -1.97 5.67
N LEU A 38 -11.19 -1.23 5.15
CA LEU A 38 -10.96 0.19 5.44
C LEU A 38 -12.10 1.04 4.85
N ARG A 39 -12.64 1.95 5.67
CA ARG A 39 -13.85 2.74 5.37
C ARG A 39 -13.59 4.22 5.16
N SER A 40 -12.39 4.71 5.46
CA SER A 40 -12.02 6.11 5.22
C SER A 40 -10.56 6.27 4.82
N GLY A 41 -10.24 7.47 4.29
CA GLY A 41 -8.85 7.83 3.98
C GLY A 41 -7.97 7.89 5.23
N GLU A 42 -8.53 8.30 6.37
CA GLU A 42 -7.86 8.34 7.66
C GLU A 42 -7.53 6.93 8.16
N GLU A 43 -8.47 5.99 8.05
CA GLU A 43 -8.21 4.57 8.38
C GLU A 43 -7.13 3.98 7.47
N ALA A 44 -7.15 4.29 6.17
CA ALA A 44 -6.13 3.84 5.23
C ALA A 44 -4.75 4.41 5.57
N ALA A 45 -4.65 5.70 5.86
CA ALA A 45 -3.40 6.33 6.26
C ALA A 45 -2.90 5.79 7.61
N ALA A 46 -3.79 5.54 8.57
CA ALA A 46 -3.45 4.97 9.87
C ALA A 46 -2.96 3.52 9.75
N PHE A 47 -3.59 2.72 8.89
CA PHE A 47 -3.15 1.36 8.58
C PHE A 47 -1.73 1.36 8.01
N VAL A 48 -1.46 2.18 6.98
CA VAL A 48 -0.13 2.26 6.36
C VAL A 48 0.92 2.74 7.36
N ALA A 49 0.60 3.72 8.22
CA ALA A 49 1.50 4.18 9.26
C ALA A 49 1.83 3.09 10.30
N GLN A 50 0.83 2.30 10.72
CA GLN A 50 1.07 1.16 11.62
C GLN A 50 1.84 0.04 10.94
N PHE A 51 1.60 -0.19 9.65
CA PHE A 51 2.33 -1.19 8.88
C PHE A 51 3.80 -0.79 8.69
N GLN A 52 4.09 0.48 8.42
CA GLN A 52 5.45 1.02 8.42
C GLN A 52 6.16 0.78 9.75
N GLN A 53 5.49 1.09 10.86
CA GLN A 53 6.03 0.86 12.20
C GLN A 53 6.33 -0.62 12.43
N LEU A 54 5.40 -1.51 12.06
CA LEU A 54 5.58 -2.96 12.16
C LEU A 54 6.82 -3.42 11.38
N LEU A 55 6.96 -3.04 10.11
CA LEU A 55 8.07 -3.43 9.24
C LEU A 55 9.43 -2.98 9.80
N ARG A 56 9.48 -1.77 10.37
CA ARG A 56 10.69 -1.25 11.03
C ARG A 56 11.02 -2.02 12.29
N THR A 57 10.02 -2.31 13.13
CA THR A 57 10.21 -3.05 14.38
C THR A 57 10.76 -4.45 14.12
N ILE A 58 10.26 -5.16 13.10
CA ILE A 58 10.75 -6.50 12.75
C ILE A 58 12.04 -6.47 11.91
N GLY A 59 12.49 -5.29 11.47
CA GLY A 59 13.73 -5.11 10.72
C GLY A 59 13.69 -5.60 9.27
N THR A 60 12.50 -5.78 8.68
CA THR A 60 12.37 -6.30 7.29
C THR A 60 12.39 -5.20 6.23
N SER A 61 12.07 -3.96 6.58
CA SER A 61 12.09 -2.80 5.67
C SER A 61 12.16 -1.50 6.48
N ASP A 62 12.80 -0.47 5.93
CA ASP A 62 12.77 0.90 6.45
C ASP A 62 11.41 1.59 6.23
N GLY A 63 10.55 1.02 5.37
CA GLY A 63 9.17 1.46 5.14
C GLY A 63 9.04 2.90 4.62
N ASN A 64 10.11 3.48 4.03
CA ASN A 64 10.10 4.84 3.55
C ASN A 64 9.36 4.96 2.19
N MET A 65 8.28 5.73 2.18
CA MET A 65 7.52 5.98 0.94
C MET A 65 8.24 6.95 0.00
N GLU A 66 9.04 7.88 0.51
CA GLU A 66 9.73 8.89 -0.31
C GLU A 66 10.86 8.26 -1.12
N ASP A 67 11.61 7.33 -0.50
CA ASP A 67 12.68 6.57 -1.15
C ASP A 67 12.14 5.38 -1.97
N GLY A 68 10.84 5.10 -1.84
CA GLY A 68 10.15 4.07 -2.61
C GLY A 68 10.41 2.63 -2.12
N SER A 69 10.82 2.46 -0.87
CA SER A 69 10.94 1.15 -0.21
C SER A 69 9.60 0.64 0.36
N LEU A 70 8.61 1.53 0.50
CA LEU A 70 7.20 1.17 0.63
C LEU A 70 6.38 1.87 -0.45
N ARG A 71 5.64 1.09 -1.24
CA ARG A 71 4.71 1.59 -2.26
C ARG A 71 3.31 1.13 -1.92
N VAL A 72 2.35 2.02 -2.09
CA VAL A 72 0.95 1.77 -1.77
C VAL A 72 0.08 2.29 -2.90
N ASP A 73 -0.68 1.37 -3.48
CA ASP A 73 -1.80 1.67 -4.36
C ASP A 73 -3.09 1.48 -3.57
N VAL A 74 -4.06 2.39 -3.73
CA VAL A 74 -5.34 2.32 -3.02
C VAL A 74 -6.47 2.02 -3.96
N ASN A 75 -7.36 1.13 -3.53
CA ASN A 75 -8.53 0.72 -4.29
C ASN A 75 -9.78 1.33 -3.65
N VAL A 76 -10.46 2.22 -4.36
CA VAL A 76 -11.60 3.00 -3.85
C VAL A 76 -12.88 2.61 -4.56
N SER A 77 -13.94 2.41 -3.77
CA SER A 77 -15.31 2.28 -4.24
C SER A 77 -16.24 2.80 -3.14
N VAL A 78 -17.44 3.24 -3.50
CA VAL A 78 -18.45 3.70 -2.55
C VAL A 78 -19.71 2.86 -2.69
N ARG A 79 -20.46 2.74 -1.60
CA ARG A 79 -21.74 2.02 -1.56
C ARG A 79 -22.82 2.90 -0.96
N ARG A 80 -23.89 3.13 -1.72
CA ARG A 80 -25.05 3.90 -1.27
C ARG A 80 -25.80 3.07 -0.23
N ARG A 81 -26.08 3.67 0.93
CA ARG A 81 -26.74 2.95 2.06
C ARG A 81 -28.22 2.67 1.81
N ALA A 82 -28.88 3.50 0.99
CA ALA A 82 -30.32 3.44 0.78
C ALA A 82 -30.76 2.19 0.01
N ASP A 83 -29.99 1.78 -1.00
CA ASP A 83 -30.32 0.71 -1.95
C ASP A 83 -29.20 -0.34 -2.09
N GLY A 84 -28.02 -0.10 -1.51
CA GLY A 84 -26.88 -1.00 -1.59
C GLY A 84 -26.10 -0.91 -2.90
N GLU A 85 -26.44 0.03 -3.79
CA GLU A 85 -25.74 0.23 -5.05
C GLU A 85 -24.27 0.59 -4.80
N SER A 86 -23.34 -0.05 -5.52
CA SER A 86 -21.90 0.19 -5.37
C SER A 86 -21.31 0.73 -6.66
N SER A 87 -20.40 1.71 -6.54
CA SER A 87 -19.58 2.15 -7.66
C SER A 87 -18.63 1.05 -8.10
N ARG A 88 -18.13 1.12 -9.34
CA ARG A 88 -16.96 0.32 -9.73
C ARG A 88 -15.74 0.76 -8.92
N ARG A 89 -14.75 -0.13 -8.88
CA ARG A 89 -13.47 0.08 -8.20
C ARG A 89 -12.56 0.93 -9.07
N VAL A 90 -12.00 1.98 -8.49
CA VAL A 90 -10.93 2.80 -9.06
C VAL A 90 -9.65 2.53 -8.29
N GLU A 91 -8.55 2.34 -8.99
CA GLU A 91 -7.23 2.18 -8.40
C GLU A 91 -6.48 3.52 -8.50
N VAL A 92 -5.98 4.03 -7.37
CA VAL A 92 -5.16 5.24 -7.34
C VAL A 92 -3.71 4.87 -7.02
N LYS A 93 -2.82 5.22 -7.96
CA LYS A 93 -1.39 4.95 -7.91
C LYS A 93 -0.57 6.20 -7.60
N ASN A 94 0.74 6.00 -7.38
CA ASN A 94 1.74 7.07 -7.16
C ASN A 94 1.50 7.91 -5.90
N LEU A 95 1.18 7.23 -4.79
CA LEU A 95 0.97 7.88 -3.50
C LEU A 95 2.27 7.84 -2.68
N ASN A 96 2.90 9.00 -2.50
CA ASN A 96 4.22 9.10 -1.86
C ASN A 96 4.17 9.37 -0.34
N SER A 97 2.97 9.48 0.26
CA SER A 97 2.85 9.70 1.71
C SER A 97 1.51 9.23 2.25
N THR A 98 1.43 8.97 3.55
CA THR A 98 0.18 8.67 4.27
C THR A 98 -0.83 9.81 4.17
N ARG A 99 -0.36 11.07 4.12
CA ARG A 99 -1.21 12.24 3.86
C ARG A 99 -1.79 12.22 2.46
N SER A 100 -0.99 11.84 1.46
CA SER A 100 -1.47 11.68 0.07
C SER A 100 -2.52 10.58 -0.02
N ILE A 101 -2.33 9.45 0.69
CA ILE A 101 -3.32 8.37 0.77
C ILE A 101 -4.66 8.88 1.30
N ALA A 102 -4.67 9.55 2.46
CA ALA A 102 -5.91 10.04 3.05
C ALA A 102 -6.66 11.00 2.11
N ARG A 103 -5.92 11.94 1.50
CA ARG A 103 -6.50 12.93 0.57
C ARG A 103 -7.00 12.30 -0.72
N ALA A 104 -6.26 11.36 -1.29
CA ALA A 104 -6.65 10.66 -2.51
C ALA A 104 -7.93 9.85 -2.31
N VAL A 105 -8.02 9.10 -1.21
CA VAL A 105 -9.23 8.32 -0.88
C VAL A 105 -10.42 9.23 -0.62
N ALA A 106 -10.24 10.33 0.11
CA ALA A 106 -11.32 11.29 0.37
C ALA A 106 -11.82 11.97 -0.91
N TYR A 107 -10.89 12.40 -1.78
CA TYR A 107 -11.22 12.99 -3.07
C TYR A 107 -11.99 11.99 -3.94
N GLU A 108 -11.53 10.73 -3.99
CA GLU A 108 -12.19 9.73 -4.82
C GLU A 108 -13.54 9.29 -4.31
N ALA A 109 -13.69 9.14 -3.00
CA ALA A 109 -14.98 8.85 -2.40
C ALA A 109 -16.00 9.95 -2.76
N ALA A 110 -15.62 11.23 -2.67
CA ALA A 110 -16.47 12.35 -3.06
C ALA A 110 -16.83 12.30 -4.56
N ARG A 111 -15.82 12.12 -5.43
CA ARG A 111 -16.03 12.01 -6.89
C ARG A 111 -17.01 10.89 -7.25
N HIS A 112 -16.87 9.72 -6.62
CA HIS A 112 -17.76 8.59 -6.88
C HIS A 112 -19.19 8.88 -6.41
N VAL A 113 -19.34 9.51 -5.24
CA VAL A 113 -20.67 9.91 -4.70
C VAL A 113 -21.35 10.91 -5.63
N ASP A 114 -20.63 11.92 -6.10
CA ASP A 114 -21.16 12.94 -7.01
C ASP A 114 -21.64 12.30 -8.32
N ALA A 115 -20.80 11.46 -8.94
CA ALA A 115 -21.16 10.74 -10.17
C ALA A 115 -22.42 9.87 -9.99
N MET A 116 -22.52 9.13 -8.88
CA MET A 116 -23.67 8.29 -8.58
C MET A 116 -24.94 9.09 -8.24
N ASN A 117 -24.82 10.31 -7.71
CA ASN A 117 -25.95 11.19 -7.43
C ASN A 117 -26.49 11.86 -8.70
N GLU A 118 -25.62 12.11 -9.68
CA GLU A 118 -25.97 12.64 -11.01
C GLU A 118 -26.57 11.57 -11.94
N GLY A 119 -26.68 10.32 -11.47
CA GLY A 119 -27.15 9.18 -12.27
C GLY A 119 -26.11 8.62 -13.25
N GLY A 120 -24.86 9.07 -13.12
CA GLY A 120 -23.72 8.55 -13.88
C GLY A 120 -23.16 7.27 -13.28
N ALA A 121 -22.28 6.61 -14.05
CA ALA A 121 -21.52 5.46 -13.60
C ALA A 121 -20.05 5.85 -13.38
N VAL A 122 -19.42 5.22 -12.38
CA VAL A 122 -17.97 5.26 -12.23
C VAL A 122 -17.38 4.13 -13.05
N ASP A 123 -16.45 4.43 -13.95
CA ASP A 123 -15.71 3.44 -14.70
C ASP A 123 -14.58 2.81 -13.89
N ALA A 124 -14.25 1.56 -14.21
CA ALA A 124 -13.09 0.90 -13.63
C ALA A 124 -11.85 1.40 -14.37
N GLU A 125 -11.07 2.25 -13.70
CA GLU A 125 -9.89 2.89 -14.28
C GLU A 125 -8.77 3.02 -13.23
N THR A 126 -7.55 3.24 -13.73
CA THR A 126 -6.39 3.55 -12.91
C THR A 126 -6.10 5.04 -12.98
N ARG A 127 -5.94 5.66 -11.82
CA ARG A 127 -5.75 7.11 -11.68
C ARG A 127 -4.46 7.42 -10.91
N GLY A 128 -3.89 8.59 -11.17
CA GLY A 128 -2.81 9.17 -10.37
C GLY A 128 -3.37 10.23 -9.43
N PHE A 129 -2.59 10.58 -8.41
CA PHE A 129 -2.94 11.67 -7.48
C PHE A 129 -1.94 12.82 -7.57
N ASP A 130 -2.44 14.04 -7.81
CA ASP A 130 -1.64 15.26 -7.73
C ASP A 130 -1.75 15.84 -6.32
N ALA A 131 -0.67 15.74 -5.55
CA ALA A 131 -0.63 16.25 -4.18
C ALA A 131 -0.76 17.78 -4.08
N LYS A 132 -0.34 18.53 -5.11
CA LYS A 132 -0.44 20.00 -5.14
C LYS A 132 -1.87 20.42 -5.44
N ALA A 133 -2.48 19.85 -6.47
CA ALA A 133 -3.87 20.14 -6.83
C ALA A 133 -4.88 19.53 -5.84
N GLY A 134 -4.50 18.44 -5.17
CA GLY A 134 -5.38 17.70 -4.27
C GLY A 134 -6.47 16.91 -5.00
N SER A 135 -6.22 16.55 -6.26
CA SER A 135 -7.17 15.86 -7.14
C SER A 135 -6.52 14.65 -7.79
N THR A 136 -7.35 13.74 -8.28
CA THR A 136 -6.91 12.61 -9.10
C THR A 136 -7.09 12.90 -10.58
N PHE A 137 -6.26 12.26 -11.40
CA PHE A 137 -6.31 12.35 -12.85
C PHE A 137 -6.22 10.95 -13.46
N PRO A 138 -6.90 10.68 -14.59
CA PRO A 138 -6.81 9.39 -15.26
C PRO A 138 -5.38 9.16 -15.74
N LEU A 139 -4.85 7.95 -15.51
CA LEU A 139 -3.61 7.52 -16.15
C LEU A 139 -3.95 6.96 -17.54
N ARG A 140 -3.01 7.09 -18.47
CA ARG A 140 -3.20 6.67 -19.86
C ARG A 140 -3.52 5.17 -19.90
N ASP A 141 -4.63 4.79 -20.54
CA ASP A 141 -4.99 3.40 -20.85
C ASP A 141 -3.88 2.77 -21.70
N LYS A 142 -2.92 2.12 -21.05
CA LYS A 142 -1.93 1.26 -21.72
C LYS A 142 -2.05 -0.20 -21.29
N GLU A 143 -2.98 -0.51 -20.40
CA GLU A 143 -3.21 -1.86 -19.90
C GLU A 143 -4.66 -2.26 -20.20
N ALA A 144 -4.94 -2.63 -21.46
CA ALA A 144 -5.95 -3.67 -21.65
C ALA A 144 -5.57 -4.81 -20.71
N LYS A 145 -6.50 -5.37 -19.93
CA LYS A 145 -6.20 -6.50 -19.02
C LYS A 145 -5.46 -7.57 -19.80
N LEU A 146 -4.14 -7.59 -19.66
CA LEU A 146 -3.28 -8.53 -20.34
C LEU A 146 -3.43 -9.85 -19.60
N ASP A 147 -3.60 -10.92 -20.35
CA ASP A 147 -3.48 -12.25 -19.79
C ASP A 147 -2.01 -12.44 -19.36
N TYR A 148 -1.77 -12.37 -18.05
CA TYR A 148 -0.45 -12.54 -17.46
C TYR A 148 0.08 -13.97 -17.62
N ARG A 149 -0.76 -14.94 -18.05
CA ARG A 149 -0.38 -16.33 -18.32
C ARG A 149 0.42 -16.94 -17.18
N PHE A 150 -0.10 -16.77 -15.96
CA PHE A 150 0.53 -17.32 -14.75
C PHE A 150 0.79 -18.81 -14.91
N MET A 151 2.04 -19.20 -14.74
CA MET A 151 2.48 -20.58 -14.65
C MET A 151 3.51 -20.70 -13.53
N PRO A 152 3.65 -21.87 -12.89
CA PRO A 152 4.75 -22.12 -11.96
C PRO A 152 6.09 -21.87 -12.64
N GLU A 153 7.01 -21.22 -11.94
CA GLU A 153 8.38 -21.00 -12.40
C GLU A 153 9.11 -22.35 -12.50
N PRO A 154 9.46 -22.86 -13.70
CA PRO A 154 10.10 -24.16 -13.84
C PRO A 154 11.54 -24.20 -13.30
N ASP A 155 12.23 -23.05 -13.22
CA ASP A 155 13.63 -23.00 -12.80
C ASP A 155 13.81 -23.00 -11.28
N ILE A 156 12.74 -22.76 -10.51
CA ILE A 156 12.77 -22.66 -9.05
C ILE A 156 11.86 -23.74 -8.44
N PRO A 157 12.41 -24.72 -7.70
CA PRO A 157 11.58 -25.71 -7.02
C PRO A 157 10.73 -25.05 -5.93
N PRO A 158 9.59 -25.65 -5.54
CA PRO A 158 8.75 -25.13 -4.47
C PRO A 158 9.54 -24.91 -3.18
N VAL A 159 9.36 -23.74 -2.56
CA VAL A 159 9.93 -23.44 -1.24
C VAL A 159 9.10 -24.14 -0.18
N VAL A 160 9.71 -25.08 0.55
CA VAL A 160 9.07 -25.82 1.64
C VAL A 160 9.71 -25.38 2.95
N LEU A 161 8.89 -24.84 3.86
CA LEU A 161 9.30 -24.48 5.21
C LEU A 161 8.84 -25.56 6.19
N SER A 162 9.76 -26.05 7.00
CA SER A 162 9.45 -26.96 8.10
C SER A 162 8.77 -26.23 9.26
N ALA A 163 8.01 -26.96 10.08
CA ALA A 163 7.41 -26.40 11.30
C ALA A 163 8.48 -25.86 12.26
N GLU A 164 9.64 -26.52 12.31
CA GLU A 164 10.78 -26.11 13.15
C GLU A 164 11.35 -24.76 12.70
N GLU A 165 11.53 -24.55 11.40
CA GLU A 165 11.97 -23.26 10.84
C GLU A 165 10.95 -22.14 11.12
N VAL A 166 9.65 -22.43 10.97
CA VAL A 166 8.59 -21.46 11.25
C VAL A 166 8.56 -21.07 12.73
N GLU A 167 8.71 -22.02 13.64
CA GLU A 167 8.75 -21.74 15.08
C GLU A 167 10.04 -21.02 15.50
N ALA A 168 11.18 -21.34 14.88
CA ALA A 168 12.42 -20.59 15.07
C ALA A 168 12.27 -19.13 14.62
N MET A 169 11.68 -18.89 13.44
CA MET A 169 11.37 -17.54 12.96
C MET A 169 10.40 -16.83 13.90
N ARG A 170 9.33 -17.49 14.34
CA ARG A 170 8.37 -16.93 15.30
C ARG A 170 9.05 -16.49 16.60
N ALA A 171 9.96 -17.30 17.14
CA ALA A 171 10.69 -16.99 18.36
C ALA A 171 11.69 -15.83 18.19
N SER A 172 12.14 -15.56 16.96
CA SER A 172 13.02 -14.44 16.64
C SER A 172 12.29 -13.10 16.47
N VAL A 173 10.96 -13.10 16.33
CA VAL A 173 10.19 -11.87 16.15
C VAL A 173 10.27 -11.03 17.43
N PRO A 174 10.72 -9.77 17.36
CA PRO A 174 10.80 -8.90 18.52
C PRO A 174 9.40 -8.56 19.06
N GLU A 175 9.35 -8.03 20.28
CA GLU A 175 8.10 -7.56 20.86
C GLU A 175 7.47 -6.48 19.95
N LEU A 176 6.26 -6.75 19.45
CA LEU A 176 5.59 -5.86 18.51
C LEU A 176 5.13 -4.55 19.18
N PRO A 177 4.97 -3.44 18.44
CA PRO A 177 4.66 -2.14 19.04
C PRO A 177 3.43 -2.13 19.95
N ALA A 178 2.37 -2.85 19.58
CA ALA A 178 1.17 -2.96 20.42
C ALA A 178 1.44 -3.67 21.75
N ALA A 179 2.26 -4.73 21.73
CA ALA A 179 2.65 -5.45 22.94
C ALA A 179 3.57 -4.59 23.83
N VAL A 180 4.54 -3.89 23.23
CA VAL A 180 5.40 -2.92 23.94
C VAL A 180 4.53 -1.85 24.62
N ALA A 181 3.56 -1.27 23.90
CA ALA A 181 2.68 -0.24 24.46
C ALA A 181 1.86 -0.77 25.65
N LEU A 182 1.35 -2.00 25.59
CA LEU A 182 0.62 -2.61 26.70
C LEU A 182 1.54 -2.89 27.89
N ARG A 183 2.76 -3.39 27.64
CA ARG A 183 3.76 -3.62 28.68
C ARG A 183 4.15 -2.31 29.38
N LEU A 184 4.35 -1.23 28.62
CA LEU A 184 4.67 0.08 29.19
C LEU A 184 3.55 0.65 30.07
N GLN A 185 2.29 0.46 29.68
CA GLN A 185 1.15 0.83 30.53
C GLN A 185 1.13 0.03 31.83
N ARG A 186 1.33 -1.29 31.74
CA ARG A 186 1.29 -2.21 32.88
C ARG A 186 2.45 -1.97 33.86
N ASP A 187 3.68 -1.88 33.36
CA ASP A 187 4.89 -1.89 34.18
C ASP A 187 5.25 -0.49 34.72
N PHE A 188 4.85 0.56 34.01
CA PHE A 188 5.23 1.95 34.33
C PHE A 188 4.04 2.89 34.56
N GLY A 189 2.80 2.40 34.48
CA GLY A 189 1.60 3.21 34.72
C GLY A 189 1.41 4.35 33.71
N LEU A 190 2.04 4.26 32.53
CA LEU A 190 1.90 5.26 31.49
C LEU A 190 0.48 5.26 30.93
N SER A 191 0.00 6.43 30.52
CA SER A 191 -1.22 6.51 29.70
C SER A 191 -1.00 5.86 28.33
N GLU A 192 -2.08 5.44 27.68
CA GLU A 192 -2.01 4.88 26.32
C GLU A 192 -1.28 5.82 25.35
N ALA A 193 -1.54 7.13 25.44
CA ALA A 193 -0.88 8.13 24.60
C ALA A 193 0.64 8.18 24.83
N GLN A 194 1.09 8.16 26.09
CA GLN A 194 2.51 8.12 26.44
C GLN A 194 3.16 6.81 25.98
N ALA A 195 2.52 5.68 26.24
CA ALA A 195 3.04 4.37 25.84
C ALA A 195 3.20 4.27 24.32
N ARG A 196 2.19 4.69 23.55
CA ARG A 196 2.26 4.74 22.08
C ARG A 196 3.37 5.68 21.59
N HIS A 197 3.62 6.79 22.28
CA HIS A 197 4.70 7.71 21.90
C HIS A 197 6.07 7.03 21.91
N PHE A 198 6.38 6.22 22.94
CA PHE A 198 7.65 5.50 23.05
C PHE A 198 7.81 4.34 22.05
N THR A 199 6.73 3.90 21.41
CA THR A 199 6.80 2.83 20.41
C THR A 199 7.07 3.33 18.99
N LYS A 200 7.02 4.65 18.75
CA LYS A 200 7.08 5.24 17.41
C LYS A 200 8.50 5.31 16.80
N GLU A 201 9.53 4.94 17.56
CA GLU A 201 10.93 4.95 17.13
C GLU A 201 11.47 3.53 16.98
#